data_AF-A0AAF0IV57-F1
#
_entry.id   AF-A0AAF0IV57-F1
#
_cell.length_a   1.000
_cell.length_b   1.000
_cell.length_c   1.000
_cell.angle_alpha   90.00
_cell.angle_beta   90.00
_cell.angle_gamma   90.00
#
_symmetry.space_group_name_H-M   'P 1'
#
loop_
_entity.id
_entity.type
_entity.pdbx_description
1 polymer ?
#
loop_
_entity_poly.entity_id
_entity_poly.type
_entity_poly.pdbx_seq_one_letter_code
_entity_poly.pdbx_strand_id
1 'polypeptide(L)'
;MGTLQAELGDVLRALRTHAQSLFDELAQNSALNRQNSRREEAVATHLAALSSLDKSLVETLSMAAVHQANQARLDPLLAQIKERDTRQRQSIAHIATLRSELQALVDAADEERGEMQRAEDADPLCPTAVLAYAQRLAKYTSAPPGYRLNPEPQPPRTDDALRLAPDYNPQAERAAGYYDPAIPAMLQELPFPSDRLMRQGILYADAAGGVVQPEAAAAPEAAAAVDAAPAPAPAALEQFAMDDEDAFDLDLNP
;
A
#
# COMPACT_ATOMS: atom_id res chain seq x y z
N MET A 1 -45.23 19.87 -2.43
CA MET A 1 -45.37 19.40 -3.82
C MET A 1 -45.48 17.89 -3.74
N GLY A 2 -46.62 17.31 -4.13
CA GLY A 2 -46.74 15.86 -4.15
C GLY A 2 -45.71 15.28 -5.11
N THR A 3 -45.21 14.07 -4.84
CA THR A 3 -44.39 13.36 -5.82
C THR A 3 -45.21 13.19 -7.11
N LEU A 4 -44.61 13.37 -8.30
CA LEU A 4 -45.24 13.15 -9.62
C LEU A 4 -46.05 11.83 -9.69
N GLN A 5 -45.60 10.79 -8.98
CA GLN A 5 -46.29 9.51 -8.86
C GLN A 5 -47.64 9.59 -8.14
N ALA A 6 -47.74 10.44 -7.10
CA ALA A 6 -48.98 10.67 -6.37
C ALA A 6 -50.00 11.39 -7.25
N GLU A 7 -49.57 12.43 -7.97
CA GLU A 7 -50.41 13.18 -8.90
C GLU A 7 -50.92 12.29 -10.06
N LEU A 8 -50.05 11.47 -10.65
CA LEU A 8 -50.44 10.49 -11.68
C LEU A 8 -51.43 9.46 -11.13
N GLY A 9 -51.21 8.98 -9.89
CA GLY A 9 -52.12 8.07 -9.21
C GLY A 9 -53.49 8.68 -8.94
N ASP A 10 -53.55 9.97 -8.62
CA ASP A 10 -54.80 10.70 -8.39
C ASP A 10 -55.57 10.92 -9.71
N VAL A 11 -54.88 11.30 -10.79
CA VAL A 11 -55.48 11.45 -12.13
C VAL A 11 -56.04 10.11 -12.63
N LEU A 12 -55.31 9.00 -12.47
CA LEU A 12 -55.78 7.67 -12.86
C LEU A 12 -57.00 7.21 -12.04
N ARG A 13 -57.03 7.52 -10.74
CA ARG A 13 -58.20 7.23 -9.89
C ARG A 13 -59.41 8.07 -10.30
N ALA A 14 -59.23 9.35 -10.60
CA ALA A 14 -60.29 10.23 -11.08
C ALA A 14 -60.84 9.76 -12.45
N LEU A 15 -59.95 9.39 -13.38
CA LEU A 15 -60.32 8.88 -14.70
C LEU A 15 -61.13 7.59 -14.59
N ARG A 16 -60.69 6.66 -13.75
CA ARG A 16 -61.45 5.44 -13.46
C ARG A 16 -62.84 5.75 -12.90
N THR A 17 -62.93 6.67 -11.95
CA THR A 17 -64.19 7.02 -11.29
C THR A 17 -65.18 7.61 -12.30
N HIS A 18 -64.75 8.57 -13.12
CA HIS A 18 -65.60 9.16 -14.15
C HIS A 18 -65.97 8.16 -15.26
N ALA A 19 -65.08 7.25 -15.64
CA ALA A 19 -65.40 6.20 -16.60
C ALA A 19 -66.47 5.25 -16.05
N GLN A 20 -66.34 4.83 -14.78
CA GLN A 20 -67.34 3.98 -14.11
C GLN A 20 -68.71 4.69 -14.01
N SER A 21 -68.74 5.94 -13.53
CA SER A 21 -69.97 6.74 -13.48
C SER A 21 -70.64 6.89 -14.86
N LEU A 22 -69.85 7.13 -15.91
CA LEU A 22 -70.36 7.26 -17.28
C LEU A 22 -70.99 5.94 -17.77
N PHE A 23 -70.35 4.80 -17.53
CA PHE A 23 -70.91 3.49 -17.88
C PHE A 23 -72.19 3.18 -17.09
N ASP A 24 -72.25 3.52 -15.80
CA ASP A 24 -73.44 3.34 -14.97
C ASP A 24 -74.61 4.20 -15.47
N GLU A 25 -74.35 5.46 -15.86
CA GLU A 25 -75.36 6.35 -16.44
C GLU A 25 -75.85 5.89 -17.82
N LEU A 26 -74.95 5.40 -18.68
CA LEU A 26 -75.31 4.83 -19.98
C LEU A 26 -76.14 3.54 -19.85
N ALA A 27 -75.76 2.65 -18.92
CA ALA A 27 -76.51 1.43 -18.65
C ALA A 27 -77.94 1.76 -18.17
N GLN A 28 -78.10 2.76 -17.30
CA GLN A 28 -79.40 3.21 -16.82
C GLN A 28 -80.24 3.95 -17.87
N ASN A 29 -79.62 4.55 -18.89
CA ASN A 29 -80.31 5.17 -20.02
C ASN A 29 -80.92 4.16 -21.00
N SER A 30 -80.36 2.96 -21.11
CA SER A 30 -80.93 1.89 -21.93
C SER A 30 -82.28 1.36 -21.39
N ALA A 31 -82.56 1.58 -20.11
CA ALA A 31 -83.79 1.19 -19.44
C ALA A 31 -84.87 2.30 -19.52
N LEU A 32 -85.47 2.48 -20.71
CA LEU A 32 -86.79 3.08 -21.00
C LEU A 32 -87.43 4.02 -19.93
N ASN A 33 -86.77 5.11 -19.49
CA ASN A 33 -87.37 6.03 -18.50
C ASN A 33 -87.20 7.52 -18.86
N ARG A 34 -88.28 8.30 -18.66
CA ARG A 34 -88.63 9.60 -19.27
C ARG A 34 -87.83 10.84 -18.81
N GLN A 35 -86.58 10.69 -18.35
CA GLN A 35 -85.76 11.80 -17.82
C GLN A 35 -84.50 12.06 -18.66
N ASN A 36 -84.65 12.23 -19.98
CA ASN A 36 -83.51 12.30 -20.91
C ASN A 36 -82.63 13.56 -20.72
N SER A 37 -83.20 14.74 -20.48
CA SER A 37 -82.43 16.00 -20.49
C SER A 37 -81.39 16.14 -19.37
N ARG A 38 -81.76 15.84 -18.11
CA ARG A 38 -80.81 15.91 -16.97
C ARG A 38 -79.68 14.88 -17.08
N ARG A 39 -79.93 13.75 -17.73
CA ARG A 39 -78.95 12.68 -17.91
C ARG A 39 -78.00 12.96 -19.08
N GLU A 40 -78.50 13.59 -20.14
CA GLU A 40 -77.65 14.11 -21.22
C GLU A 40 -76.65 15.14 -20.68
N GLU A 41 -77.08 16.02 -19.76
CA GLU A 41 -76.18 16.95 -19.06
C GLU A 41 -75.13 16.22 -18.21
N ALA A 42 -75.52 15.18 -17.46
CA ALA A 42 -74.59 14.41 -16.62
C ALA A 42 -73.53 13.64 -17.45
N VAL A 43 -73.95 12.97 -18.52
CA VAL A 43 -73.02 12.31 -19.48
C VAL A 43 -72.08 13.34 -20.12
N ALA A 44 -72.59 14.52 -20.50
CA ALA A 44 -71.75 15.59 -21.03
C ALA A 44 -70.72 16.10 -20.02
N THR A 45 -71.09 16.21 -18.73
CA THR A 45 -70.13 16.61 -17.68
C THR A 45 -69.04 15.56 -17.46
N HIS A 46 -69.38 14.27 -17.49
CA HIS A 46 -68.39 13.19 -17.36
C HIS A 46 -67.46 13.11 -18.57
N LEU A 47 -67.97 13.30 -19.79
CA LEU A 47 -67.13 13.39 -21.00
C LEU A 47 -66.20 14.61 -20.96
N ALA A 48 -66.70 15.77 -20.50
CA ALA A 48 -65.88 16.97 -20.34
C ALA A 48 -64.76 16.75 -19.29
N ALA A 49 -65.08 16.13 -18.15
CA ALA A 49 -64.13 15.79 -17.10
C ALA A 49 -63.08 14.75 -17.57
N LEU A 50 -63.48 13.74 -18.33
CA LEU A 50 -62.54 12.79 -18.94
C LEU A 50 -61.60 13.48 -19.92
N SER A 51 -62.10 14.42 -20.73
CA SER A 51 -61.27 15.17 -21.68
C SER A 51 -60.26 16.11 -21.00
N SER A 52 -60.60 16.69 -19.85
CA SER A 52 -59.68 17.52 -19.08
C SER A 52 -58.64 16.67 -18.34
N LEU A 53 -59.05 15.52 -17.80
CA LEU A 53 -58.12 14.58 -17.16
C LEU A 53 -57.13 14.00 -18.17
N ASP A 54 -57.58 13.66 -19.39
CA ASP A 54 -56.70 13.17 -20.45
C ASP A 54 -55.62 14.20 -20.83
N LYS A 55 -56.00 15.48 -20.93
CA LYS A 55 -55.04 16.59 -21.12
C LYS A 55 -54.02 16.66 -19.98
N SER A 56 -54.48 16.57 -18.73
CA SER A 56 -53.59 16.60 -17.56
C SER A 56 -52.65 15.38 -17.49
N LEU A 57 -53.11 14.22 -17.96
CA LEU A 57 -52.32 12.99 -18.01
C LEU A 57 -51.20 13.12 -19.05
N VAL A 58 -51.51 13.66 -20.23
CA VAL A 58 -50.49 13.92 -21.27
C VAL A 58 -49.43 14.90 -20.75
N GLU A 59 -49.84 15.95 -20.05
CA GLU A 59 -48.93 16.95 -19.49
C GLU A 59 -47.99 16.33 -18.44
N THR A 60 -48.54 15.59 -17.47
CA THR A 60 -47.76 14.93 -16.41
C THR A 60 -46.82 13.85 -16.97
N LEU A 61 -47.25 13.07 -17.96
CA LEU A 61 -46.38 12.11 -18.66
C LEU A 61 -45.26 12.81 -19.42
N SER A 62 -45.54 13.94 -20.08
CA SER A 62 -44.50 14.71 -20.79
C SER A 62 -43.44 15.24 -19.83
N MET A 63 -43.85 15.72 -18.66
CA MET A 63 -42.96 16.17 -17.60
C MET A 63 -42.13 15.01 -17.03
N ALA A 64 -42.76 13.85 -16.77
CA ALA A 64 -42.06 12.65 -16.33
C ALA A 64 -41.01 12.18 -17.34
N ALA A 65 -41.32 12.21 -18.64
CA ALA A 65 -40.36 11.86 -19.70
C ALA A 65 -39.15 12.81 -19.74
N VAL A 66 -39.38 14.12 -19.56
CA VAL A 66 -38.31 15.11 -19.45
C VAL A 66 -37.44 14.85 -18.22
N HIS A 67 -38.04 14.58 -17.06
CA HIS A 67 -37.30 14.23 -15.85
C HIS A 67 -36.46 12.96 -16.04
N GLN A 68 -37.02 11.92 -16.68
CA GLN A 68 -36.29 10.69 -16.97
C GLN A 68 -35.11 10.93 -17.91
N ALA A 69 -35.27 11.75 -18.95
CA ALA A 69 -34.19 12.11 -19.86
C ALA A 69 -33.09 12.91 -19.16
N ASN A 70 -33.46 13.81 -18.25
CA ASN A 70 -32.51 14.57 -17.44
C ASN A 70 -31.78 13.66 -16.45
N GLN A 71 -32.48 12.74 -15.78
CA GLN A 71 -31.86 11.78 -14.87
C GLN A 71 -30.83 10.91 -15.60
N ALA A 72 -31.17 10.38 -16.77
CA ALA A 72 -30.25 9.61 -17.60
C ALA A 72 -28.99 10.41 -18.03
N ARG A 73 -29.07 11.75 -18.07
CA ARG A 73 -27.91 12.63 -18.30
C ARG A 73 -27.12 12.92 -17.02
N LEU A 74 -27.77 12.99 -15.87
CA LEU A 74 -27.15 13.27 -14.58
C LEU A 74 -26.37 12.07 -14.03
N ASP A 75 -26.88 10.86 -14.21
CA ASP A 75 -26.24 9.63 -13.73
C ASP A 75 -24.78 9.47 -14.19
N PRO A 76 -24.42 9.61 -15.49
CA PRO A 76 -23.03 9.53 -15.90
C PRO A 76 -22.19 10.72 -15.40
N LEU A 77 -22.77 11.92 -15.24
CA LEU A 77 -22.05 13.07 -14.68
C LEU A 77 -21.70 12.85 -13.21
N LEU A 78 -22.63 12.29 -12.43
CA LEU A 78 -22.40 11.91 -11.04
C LEU A 78 -21.31 10.82 -10.94
N ALA A 79 -21.34 9.83 -11.83
CA ALA A 79 -20.30 8.81 -11.89
C ALA A 79 -18.91 9.42 -12.18
N GLN A 80 -18.83 10.37 -13.11
CA GLN A 80 -17.58 11.08 -13.41
C GLN A 80 -17.09 11.96 -12.26
N ILE A 81 -17.98 12.59 -11.49
CA ILE A 81 -17.60 13.37 -10.31
C ILE A 81 -17.00 12.44 -9.25
N LYS A 82 -17.68 11.32 -8.95
CA LYS A 82 -17.19 10.32 -8.01
C LYS A 82 -15.82 9.78 -8.44
N GLU A 83 -15.64 9.48 -9.72
CA GLU A 83 -14.36 9.03 -10.25
C GLU A 83 -13.26 10.08 -10.06
N ARG A 84 -13.54 11.36 -10.38
CA ARG A 84 -12.58 12.45 -10.17
C ARG A 84 -12.23 12.62 -8.69
N ASP A 85 -13.19 12.53 -7.79
CA ASP A 85 -12.96 12.63 -6.35
C ASP A 85 -12.08 11.49 -5.84
N THR A 86 -12.30 10.25 -6.31
CA THR A 86 -11.44 9.12 -5.94
C THR A 86 -10.01 9.32 -6.42
N ARG A 87 -9.81 9.77 -7.66
CA ARG A 87 -8.48 10.09 -8.20
C ARG A 87 -7.81 11.22 -7.42
N GLN A 88 -8.55 12.25 -7.04
CA GLN A 88 -8.01 13.34 -6.25
C GLN A 88 -7.55 12.87 -4.86
N ARG A 89 -8.36 12.05 -4.18
CA ARG A 89 -7.98 11.47 -2.88
C ARG A 89 -6.73 10.59 -2.99
N GLN A 90 -6.65 9.76 -4.03
CA GLN A 90 -5.46 8.93 -4.31
C GLN A 90 -4.21 9.79 -4.55
N SER A 91 -4.31 10.85 -5.34
CA SER A 91 -3.20 11.77 -5.58
C SER A 91 -2.75 12.48 -4.31
N ILE A 92 -3.69 12.93 -3.47
CA ILE A 92 -3.36 13.57 -2.18
C ILE A 92 -2.65 12.58 -1.27
N ALA A 93 -3.17 11.36 -1.16
CA ALA A 93 -2.54 10.30 -0.36
C ALA A 93 -1.11 10.01 -0.85
N HIS A 94 -0.92 9.90 -2.16
CA HIS A 94 0.41 9.67 -2.74
C HIS A 94 1.38 10.83 -2.50
N ILE A 95 0.93 12.08 -2.59
CA ILE A 95 1.76 13.24 -2.27
C ILE A 95 2.12 13.25 -0.78
N ALA A 96 1.20 12.84 0.10
CA ALA A 96 1.47 12.73 1.53
C ALA A 96 2.53 11.66 1.84
N THR A 97 2.48 10.50 1.19
CA THR A 97 3.52 9.46 1.35
C THR A 97 4.88 9.93 0.84
N LEU A 98 4.93 10.54 -0.35
CA LEU A 98 6.17 11.10 -0.89
C LEU A 98 6.76 12.18 0.03
N ARG A 99 5.91 13.03 0.60
CA ARG A 99 6.35 14.04 1.57
C ARG A 99 6.93 13.40 2.82
N SER A 100 6.32 12.36 3.38
CA SER A 100 6.85 11.68 4.57
C SER A 100 8.18 10.96 4.27
N GLU A 101 8.31 10.35 3.10
CA GLU A 101 9.56 9.70 2.67
C GLU A 101 10.69 10.71 2.49
N LEU A 102 10.41 11.84 1.83
CA LEU A 102 11.38 12.92 1.67
C LEU A 102 11.79 13.53 3.01
N GLN A 103 10.85 13.69 3.95
CA GLN A 103 11.18 14.19 5.29
C GLN A 103 12.11 13.23 6.02
N ALA A 104 11.85 11.92 5.99
CA ALA A 104 12.71 10.92 6.61
C ALA A 104 14.13 10.93 6.02
N LEU A 105 14.27 11.14 4.70
CA LEU A 105 15.58 11.27 4.06
C LEU A 105 16.32 12.55 4.48
N VAL A 106 15.60 13.66 4.63
CA VAL A 106 16.19 14.92 5.11
C VAL A 106 16.66 14.77 6.56
N ASP A 107 15.83 14.17 7.42
CA ASP A 107 16.17 13.94 8.81
C ASP A 107 17.42 13.03 8.93
N ALA A 108 17.48 11.94 8.15
CA ALA A 108 18.65 11.06 8.09
C ALA A 108 19.90 11.79 7.57
N ALA A 109 19.76 12.64 6.55
CA ALA A 109 20.88 13.43 6.03
C ALA A 109 21.39 14.46 7.04
N ASP A 110 20.51 15.07 7.84
CA ASP A 110 20.87 15.99 8.91
C ASP A 110 21.58 15.27 10.06
N GLU A 111 21.15 14.04 10.40
CA GLU A 111 21.84 13.16 11.34
C GLU A 111 23.26 12.81 10.86
N GLU A 112 23.39 12.32 9.62
CA GLU A 112 24.69 12.00 9.01
C GLU A 112 25.61 13.23 8.97
N ARG A 113 25.07 14.41 8.61
CA ARG A 113 25.82 15.66 8.61
C ARG A 113 26.29 16.03 10.01
N GLY A 114 25.46 15.82 11.02
CA GLY A 114 25.83 16.01 12.42
C GLY A 114 26.91 15.04 12.88
N GLU A 115 26.90 13.79 12.41
CA GLU A 115 27.97 12.81 12.67
C GLU A 115 29.28 13.20 11.99
N MET A 116 29.24 13.63 10.73
CA MET A 116 30.40 14.11 10.01
C MET A 116 31.04 15.31 10.69
N GLN A 117 30.25 16.31 11.09
CA GLN A 117 30.76 17.48 11.81
C GLN A 117 31.39 17.09 13.16
N ARG A 118 30.72 16.20 13.91
CA ARG A 118 31.28 15.67 15.17
C ARG A 118 32.60 14.93 14.94
N ALA A 119 32.72 14.13 13.89
CA ALA A 119 33.95 13.43 13.55
C ALA A 119 35.06 14.39 13.12
N GLU A 120 34.75 15.41 12.31
CA GLU A 120 35.68 16.46 11.91
C GLU A 120 36.22 17.24 13.12
N ASP A 121 35.34 17.59 14.07
CA ASP A 121 35.72 18.36 15.27
C ASP A 121 36.46 17.51 16.31
N ALA A 122 36.08 16.24 16.49
CA ALA A 122 36.62 15.37 17.53
C ALA A 122 37.96 14.73 17.16
N ASP A 123 38.12 14.26 15.91
CA ASP A 123 39.36 13.62 15.44
C ASP A 123 39.60 13.93 13.95
N PRO A 124 40.17 15.11 13.64
CA PRO A 124 40.44 15.48 12.26
C PRO A 124 41.50 14.56 11.65
N LEU A 125 41.08 13.77 10.64
CA LEU A 125 41.97 12.87 9.91
C LEU A 125 43.09 13.66 9.21
N CYS A 126 44.33 13.49 9.68
CA CYS A 126 45.47 14.10 9.03
C CYS A 126 45.72 13.45 7.65
N PRO A 127 45.79 14.22 6.54
CA PRO A 127 45.97 13.66 5.20
C PRO A 127 47.22 12.78 5.05
N THR A 128 48.28 13.09 5.79
CA THR A 128 49.52 12.29 5.78
C THR A 128 49.32 10.91 6.38
N ALA A 129 48.50 10.78 7.43
CA ALA A 129 48.17 9.50 8.06
C ALA A 129 47.31 8.63 7.14
N VAL A 130 46.33 9.23 6.46
CA VAL A 130 45.50 8.54 5.46
C VAL A 130 46.34 8.02 4.29
N LEU A 131 47.23 8.86 3.75
CA LEU A 131 48.13 8.45 2.67
C LEU A 131 49.11 7.35 3.09
N ALA A 132 49.69 7.44 4.30
CA ALA A 132 50.57 6.41 4.83
C ALA A 132 49.84 5.08 5.03
N TYR A 133 48.59 5.12 5.54
CA TYR A 133 47.75 3.93 5.68
C TYR A 133 47.37 3.34 4.33
N ALA A 134 46.93 4.17 3.38
CA ALA A 134 46.60 3.75 2.02
C ALA A 134 47.81 3.11 1.30
N GLN A 135 49.02 3.67 1.44
CA GLN A 135 50.24 3.06 0.90
C GLN A 135 50.58 1.71 1.54
N ARG A 136 50.30 1.52 2.84
CA ARG A 136 50.45 0.22 3.51
C ARG A 136 49.43 -0.77 2.98
N LEU A 137 48.18 -0.36 2.86
CA LEU A 137 47.08 -1.20 2.38
C LEU A 137 47.29 -1.61 0.92
N ALA A 138 47.77 -0.69 0.08
CA ALA A 138 48.02 -0.92 -1.34
C ALA A 138 48.90 -2.14 -1.60
N LYS A 139 49.90 -2.44 -0.76
CA LYS A 139 50.75 -3.64 -0.92
C LYS A 139 49.98 -4.96 -0.82
N TYR A 140 48.89 -4.96 -0.03
CA TYR A 140 48.10 -6.15 0.24
C TYR A 140 46.80 -6.19 -0.58
N THR A 141 46.37 -5.05 -1.13
CA THR A 141 45.12 -4.94 -1.91
C THR A 141 45.36 -4.69 -3.40
N SER A 142 46.57 -4.31 -3.82
CA SER A 142 46.88 -4.21 -5.26
C SER A 142 47.07 -5.60 -5.85
N ALA A 143 46.46 -5.84 -7.00
CA ALA A 143 46.74 -7.03 -7.78
C ALA A 143 48.24 -7.03 -8.18
N PRO A 144 48.95 -8.18 -8.10
CA PRO A 144 50.37 -8.26 -8.43
C PRO A 144 50.68 -7.67 -9.82
N PRO A 145 51.81 -6.98 -10.01
CA PRO A 145 52.16 -6.42 -11.31
C PRO A 145 52.25 -7.53 -12.36
N GLY A 146 51.31 -7.50 -13.33
CA GLY A 146 51.12 -8.54 -14.35
C GLY A 146 49.80 -9.32 -14.26
N TYR A 147 49.03 -9.14 -13.18
CA TYR A 147 47.71 -9.76 -13.04
C TYR A 147 46.72 -9.09 -14.00
N ARG A 148 46.43 -9.75 -15.12
CA ARG A 148 45.31 -9.41 -16.00
C ARG A 148 44.11 -10.18 -15.50
N LEU A 149 43.05 -9.48 -15.10
CA LEU A 149 41.74 -10.11 -14.98
C LEU A 149 41.40 -10.65 -16.38
N ASN A 150 41.46 -11.97 -16.57
CA ASN A 150 40.81 -12.57 -17.73
C ASN A 150 39.35 -12.11 -17.66
N PRO A 151 38.82 -11.41 -18.68
CA PRO A 151 37.39 -11.13 -18.69
C PRO A 151 36.71 -12.49 -18.65
N GLU A 152 36.01 -12.76 -17.56
CA GLU A 152 35.20 -13.95 -17.42
C GLU A 152 34.29 -14.02 -18.67
N PRO A 153 34.23 -15.16 -19.38
CA PRO A 153 33.23 -15.30 -20.42
C PRO A 153 31.88 -15.14 -19.74
N GLN A 154 31.17 -14.05 -20.07
CA GLN A 154 29.80 -13.85 -19.60
C GLN A 154 29.03 -15.15 -19.84
N PRO A 155 28.43 -15.77 -18.81
CA PRO A 155 27.59 -16.93 -19.06
C PRO A 155 26.44 -16.47 -19.99
N PRO A 156 26.09 -17.24 -21.02
CA PRO A 156 24.93 -16.92 -21.82
C PRO A 156 23.73 -16.89 -20.89
N ARG A 157 23.05 -15.74 -20.82
CA ARG A 157 21.74 -15.62 -20.15
C ARG A 157 20.82 -16.67 -20.77
N THR A 158 20.61 -17.75 -20.04
CA THR A 158 19.70 -18.82 -20.38
C THR A 158 18.81 -19.03 -19.17
N ASP A 159 17.56 -18.62 -19.32
CA ASP A 159 16.55 -18.55 -18.27
C ASP A 159 16.02 -19.92 -17.79
N ASP A 160 16.75 -21.03 -17.99
CA ASP A 160 16.18 -22.39 -17.87
C ASP A 160 17.03 -23.41 -17.10
N ALA A 161 17.81 -22.99 -16.10
CA ALA A 161 18.61 -23.92 -15.27
C ALA A 161 18.28 -23.86 -13.77
N LEU A 162 17.00 -23.83 -13.42
CA LEU A 162 16.51 -24.28 -12.10
C LEU A 162 16.06 -25.75 -12.21
N ARG A 163 17.02 -26.66 -12.32
CA ARG A 163 16.79 -28.08 -11.97
C ARG A 163 17.76 -28.47 -10.86
N LEU A 164 17.18 -28.57 -9.67
CA LEU A 164 17.73 -29.14 -8.45
C LEU A 164 18.55 -30.42 -8.73
N ALA A 165 19.83 -30.39 -8.34
CA ALA A 165 20.57 -31.58 -7.94
C ALA A 165 20.93 -31.44 -6.45
N PRO A 166 20.90 -32.53 -5.66
CA PRO A 166 21.02 -32.48 -4.21
C PRO A 166 22.49 -32.31 -3.79
N ASP A 167 22.72 -31.35 -2.90
CA ASP A 167 23.84 -31.24 -1.95
C ASP A 167 25.27 -31.45 -2.49
N TYR A 168 25.73 -30.54 -3.35
CA TYR A 168 27.16 -30.32 -3.52
C TYR A 168 27.47 -28.84 -3.38
N ASN A 169 28.23 -28.49 -2.33
CA ASN A 169 28.61 -27.11 -2.06
C ASN A 169 29.51 -26.60 -3.21
N PRO A 170 29.04 -25.68 -4.07
CA PRO A 170 29.82 -25.22 -5.22
C PRO A 170 31.09 -24.47 -4.79
N GLN A 171 31.17 -24.05 -3.52
CA GLN A 171 32.36 -23.44 -2.94
C GLN A 171 33.47 -24.47 -2.68
N ALA A 172 33.16 -25.75 -2.50
CA ALA A 172 34.14 -26.81 -2.24
C ALA A 172 34.96 -27.17 -3.48
N GLU A 173 34.33 -27.26 -4.65
CA GLU A 173 35.06 -27.44 -5.93
C GLU A 173 35.90 -26.22 -6.28
N ARG A 174 35.39 -25.01 -5.99
CA ARG A 174 36.14 -23.77 -6.19
C ARG A 174 37.36 -23.69 -5.26
N ALA A 175 37.25 -24.18 -4.02
CA ALA A 175 38.36 -24.29 -3.08
C ALA A 175 39.38 -25.39 -3.45
N ALA A 176 38.93 -26.49 -4.05
CA ALA A 176 39.82 -27.56 -4.53
C ALA A 176 40.78 -27.08 -5.64
N GLY A 177 40.35 -26.11 -6.45
CA GLY A 177 41.22 -25.47 -7.45
C GLY A 177 42.36 -24.61 -6.87
N TYR A 178 42.32 -24.25 -5.59
CA TYR A 178 43.38 -23.49 -4.92
C TYR A 178 44.52 -24.37 -4.38
N TYR A 179 44.35 -25.69 -4.35
CA TYR A 179 45.38 -26.64 -3.90
C TYR A 179 45.65 -27.70 -4.98
N ASP A 180 46.24 -27.26 -6.08
CA ASP A 180 46.86 -28.16 -7.06
C ASP A 180 48.33 -28.42 -6.66
N PRO A 181 48.73 -29.67 -6.31
CA PRO A 181 50.08 -29.99 -5.86
C PRO A 181 51.16 -29.86 -6.95
N ALA A 182 50.78 -29.59 -8.22
CA ALA A 182 51.70 -29.46 -9.34
C ALA A 182 52.05 -28.02 -9.73
N ILE A 183 51.46 -27.00 -9.08
CA ILE A 183 51.81 -25.60 -9.36
C ILE A 183 53.09 -25.26 -8.59
N PRO A 184 54.20 -24.87 -9.26
CA PRO A 184 55.39 -24.40 -8.57
C PRO A 184 54.99 -23.22 -7.68
N ALA A 185 55.35 -23.30 -6.39
CA ALA A 185 54.99 -22.39 -5.32
C ALA A 185 55.21 -20.91 -5.67
N MET A 186 54.30 -20.32 -6.43
CA MET A 186 54.08 -18.89 -6.43
C MET A 186 53.39 -18.62 -5.11
N LEU A 187 54.04 -17.83 -4.25
CA LEU A 187 53.48 -17.30 -3.02
C LEU A 187 52.24 -16.46 -3.37
N GLN A 188 51.12 -17.12 -3.59
CA GLN A 188 49.82 -16.47 -3.65
C GLN A 188 49.45 -16.19 -2.21
N GLU A 189 49.97 -15.08 -1.70
CA GLU A 189 49.58 -14.56 -0.39
C GLU A 189 48.08 -14.31 -0.44
N LEU A 190 47.33 -15.17 0.27
CA LEU A 190 45.90 -15.01 0.46
C LEU A 190 45.63 -13.63 1.09
N PRO A 191 44.45 -13.01 0.87
CA PRO A 191 44.11 -11.70 1.42
C PRO A 191 43.95 -11.69 2.95
N PHE A 192 44.26 -12.80 3.61
CA PHE A 192 44.21 -13.00 5.04
C PHE A 192 45.59 -13.46 5.54
N PRO A 193 45.91 -13.22 6.83
CA PRO A 193 47.18 -13.65 7.41
C PRO A 193 47.48 -15.13 7.12
N SER A 194 48.68 -15.44 6.63
CA SER A 194 49.05 -16.82 6.33
C SER A 194 49.15 -17.67 7.62
N ASP A 195 48.87 -18.97 7.53
CA ASP A 195 48.95 -19.88 8.69
C ASP A 195 50.33 -19.86 9.35
N ARG A 196 51.39 -19.70 8.54
CA ARG A 196 52.74 -19.50 9.05
C ARG A 196 52.87 -18.22 9.89
N LEU A 197 52.30 -17.11 9.43
CA LEU A 197 52.32 -15.83 10.16
C LEU A 197 51.46 -15.89 11.43
N MET A 198 50.33 -16.61 11.40
CA MET A 198 49.50 -16.85 12.58
C MET A 198 50.24 -17.68 13.65
N ARG A 199 50.95 -18.74 13.24
CA ARG A 199 51.74 -19.59 14.15
C ARG A 199 53.03 -18.94 14.64
N GLN A 200 53.59 -18.02 13.87
CA GLN A 200 54.77 -17.24 14.27
C GLN A 200 54.40 -15.95 15.03
N GLY A 201 53.12 -15.60 15.05
CA GLY A 201 52.60 -14.42 15.72
C GLY A 201 52.78 -14.50 17.22
N ILE A 202 52.89 -13.33 17.85
CA ILE A 202 53.09 -13.17 19.30
C ILE A 202 52.01 -13.90 20.10
N LEU A 203 50.76 -13.90 19.61
CA LEU A 203 49.65 -14.61 20.24
C LEU A 203 49.87 -16.13 20.32
N TYR A 204 50.43 -16.76 19.27
CA TYR A 204 50.75 -18.19 19.31
C TYR A 204 52.00 -18.47 20.13
N ALA A 205 53.00 -17.58 20.10
CA ALA A 205 54.21 -17.70 20.93
C ALA A 205 53.89 -17.61 22.43
N ASP A 206 52.96 -16.73 22.84
CA ASP A 206 52.48 -16.65 24.23
C ASP A 206 51.62 -17.87 24.60
N ALA A 207 50.74 -18.32 23.70
CA ALA A 207 49.92 -19.51 23.93
C ALA A 207 50.75 -20.81 24.01
N ALA A 208 51.83 -20.93 23.22
CA ALA A 208 52.74 -22.08 23.21
C ALA A 208 53.84 -21.98 24.27
N GLY A 209 54.19 -20.77 24.71
CA GLY A 209 55.14 -20.48 25.79
C GLY A 209 54.55 -20.63 27.20
N GLY A 210 53.23 -20.81 27.31
CA GLY A 210 52.50 -21.04 28.56
C GLY A 210 52.70 -22.44 29.14
N VAL A 211 53.90 -22.76 29.64
CA VAL A 211 54.04 -23.60 30.83
C VAL A 211 54.10 -22.66 32.03
N VAL A 212 52.94 -22.13 32.41
CA VAL A 212 52.71 -21.66 33.77
C VAL A 212 51.59 -22.54 34.30
N GLN A 213 51.94 -23.40 35.25
CA GLN A 213 50.98 -24.17 36.02
C GLN A 213 49.93 -23.22 36.61
N PRO A 214 48.64 -23.58 36.65
CA PRO A 214 47.70 -22.89 37.50
C PRO A 214 48.05 -23.24 38.95
N GLU A 215 48.85 -22.40 39.59
CA GLU A 215 49.03 -22.46 41.03
C GLU A 215 47.71 -22.05 41.68
N ALA A 216 47.10 -23.02 42.35
CA ALA A 216 45.86 -22.86 43.10
C ALA A 216 46.06 -21.83 44.22
N ALA A 217 45.54 -20.62 44.03
CA ALA A 217 45.39 -19.64 45.09
C ALA A 217 43.90 -19.35 45.30
N ALA A 218 43.40 -19.97 46.37
CA ALA A 218 42.30 -19.60 47.25
C ALA A 218 41.28 -18.54 46.76
N ALA A 219 40.01 -18.98 46.74
CA ALA A 219 38.85 -18.11 46.91
C ALA A 219 38.99 -17.22 48.16
N PRO A 220 38.39 -16.02 48.14
CA PRO A 220 37.23 -15.86 49.02
C PRO A 220 36.04 -15.11 48.40
N GLU A 221 34.88 -15.56 48.84
CA GLU A 221 33.66 -14.82 49.18
C GLU A 221 32.91 -13.99 48.12
N ALA A 222 31.83 -14.64 47.68
CA ALA A 222 30.50 -14.10 47.42
C ALA A 222 30.19 -12.69 48.01
N ALA A 223 29.84 -11.77 47.12
CA ALA A 223 28.94 -10.66 47.41
C ALA A 223 27.98 -10.45 46.24
N ALA A 224 26.74 -10.87 46.48
CA ALA A 224 25.46 -10.35 45.99
C ALA A 224 25.30 -9.99 44.49
N ALA A 225 24.53 -10.83 43.82
CA ALA A 225 23.72 -10.46 42.67
C ALA A 225 22.72 -9.36 43.05
N VAL A 226 22.63 -8.31 42.24
CA VAL A 226 21.44 -7.46 42.16
C VAL A 226 20.94 -7.48 40.71
N ASP A 227 19.77 -8.08 40.62
CA ASP A 227 18.81 -8.16 39.54
C ASP A 227 18.55 -6.77 38.89
N ALA A 228 18.72 -6.66 37.58
CA ALA A 228 18.32 -5.49 36.80
C ALA A 228 17.41 -5.94 35.67
N ALA A 229 16.11 -5.98 35.97
CA ALA A 229 15.03 -6.24 35.05
C ALA A 229 14.99 -5.24 33.87
N PRO A 230 14.45 -5.66 32.71
CA PRO A 230 14.34 -4.83 31.50
C PRO A 230 13.33 -3.69 31.66
N ALA A 231 13.67 -2.55 31.06
CA ALA A 231 12.86 -1.34 31.07
C ALA A 231 11.44 -1.55 30.48
N PRO A 232 10.40 -0.90 31.03
CA PRO A 232 9.04 -0.97 30.49
C PRO A 232 8.90 -0.14 29.22
N ALA A 233 8.31 -0.73 28.18
CA ALA A 233 7.87 -0.04 26.97
C ALA A 233 6.76 0.99 27.30
N PRO A 234 6.73 2.16 26.64
CA PRO A 234 5.70 3.16 26.90
C PRO A 234 4.33 2.71 26.36
N ALA A 235 3.35 2.58 27.26
CA ALA A 235 1.94 2.25 27.01
C ALA A 235 1.15 3.34 26.25
N ALA A 236 1.80 4.17 25.44
CA ALA A 236 1.19 5.30 24.72
C ALA A 236 0.78 4.98 23.27
N LEU A 237 1.09 3.77 22.76
CA LEU A 237 0.80 3.37 21.38
C LEU A 237 -0.41 2.43 21.23
N GLU A 238 -0.99 1.92 22.33
CA GLU A 238 -2.21 1.08 22.28
C GLU A 238 -3.52 1.89 22.35
N GLN A 239 -3.45 3.20 22.62
CA GLN A 239 -4.63 4.06 22.72
C GLN A 239 -5.14 4.64 21.39
N PHE A 240 -4.50 4.31 20.26
CA PHE A 240 -4.89 4.80 18.93
C PHE A 240 -5.45 3.71 18.00
N ALA A 241 -5.63 2.47 18.49
CA ALA A 241 -5.99 1.33 17.64
C ALA A 241 -7.49 0.94 17.69
N MET A 242 -8.35 1.69 18.36
CA MET A 242 -9.77 1.36 18.50
C MET A 242 -10.59 2.65 18.55
N ASP A 243 -11.04 3.18 17.40
CA ASP A 243 -12.24 4.05 17.30
C ASP A 243 -12.58 4.50 15.84
N ASP A 244 -12.12 3.81 14.79
CA ASP A 244 -12.39 4.21 13.40
C ASP A 244 -13.55 3.47 12.70
N GLU A 245 -14.28 2.57 13.37
CA GLU A 245 -15.34 1.77 12.72
C GLU A 245 -16.79 2.28 12.89
N ASP A 246 -17.06 3.29 13.74
CA ASP A 246 -18.46 3.68 14.07
C ASP A 246 -18.90 5.08 13.57
N ALA A 247 -18.12 5.78 12.75
CA ALA A 247 -18.38 7.20 12.44
C ALA A 247 -19.20 7.50 11.16
N PHE A 248 -19.69 6.52 10.39
CA PHE A 248 -20.31 6.78 9.08
C PHE A 248 -21.64 6.09 8.76
N ASP A 249 -22.39 5.59 9.75
CA ASP A 249 -23.81 5.25 9.57
C ASP A 249 -24.71 6.45 9.90
N LEU A 250 -24.64 7.48 9.04
CA LEU A 250 -25.71 8.46 8.93
C LEU A 250 -26.66 8.01 7.83
N ASP A 251 -27.61 7.18 8.25
CA ASP A 251 -28.87 6.90 7.57
C ASP A 251 -29.53 8.22 7.13
N LEU A 252 -29.31 8.56 5.86
CA LEU A 252 -30.09 9.55 5.13
C LEU A 252 -30.97 8.79 4.15
N ASN A 253 -32.12 8.34 4.64
CA ASN A 253 -33.39 8.36 3.91
C ASN A 253 -34.56 7.91 4.80
N PRO A 254 -35.81 8.24 4.47
CA PRO A 254 -36.30 8.80 3.20
C PRO A 254 -36.73 10.28 3.20
#